data_AF-A0A6B3EYA2-F1
#
_entry.id   AF-A0A6B3EYA2-F1
#
_cell.length_a   1.000
_cell.length_b   1.000
_cell.length_c   1.000
_cell.angle_alpha   90.00
_cell.angle_beta   90.00
_cell.angle_gamma   90.00
#
_symmetry.space_group_name_H-M   'P 1'
#
loop_
_entity.id
_entity.type
_entity.pdbx_description
1 polymer ?
#
loop_
_entity_poly.entity_id
_entity_poly.type
_entity_poly.pdbx_seq_one_letter_code
_entity_poly.pdbx_strand_id
1 'polypeptide(L)'
;LRLNPEPPCVYPRGEVLLDGADILHRPERALRRLRGSDISMVFQDPMTSLDPLQRCGHQVSEVLRLHGGHSRQEARAAALEALADVGIPDPERR
;
A
#
# COMPACT_ATOMS: atom_id res chain seq x y z
N LEU A 1 -3.91 -8.39 4.03
CA LEU A 1 -4.16 -8.35 5.50
C LEU A 1 -5.43 -7.56 5.76
N ARG A 2 -6.34 -8.12 6.57
CA ARG A 2 -7.50 -7.39 7.10
C ARG A 2 -7.09 -6.69 8.41
N LEU A 3 -7.73 -5.57 8.74
CA LEU A 3 -7.41 -4.78 9.93
C LEU A 3 -7.55 -5.62 11.21
N ASN A 4 -8.60 -6.44 11.26
CA ASN A 4 -8.85 -7.35 12.36
C ASN A 4 -8.43 -8.78 11.96
N PRO A 5 -7.69 -9.49 12.82
CA PRO A 5 -7.31 -10.87 12.58
C PRO A 5 -8.56 -11.77 12.58
N GLU A 6 -8.63 -12.64 11.58
CA GLU A 6 -9.63 -13.70 11.47
C GLU A 6 -8.89 -15.03 11.63
N PRO A 7 -9.13 -15.81 12.71
CA PRO A 7 -10.00 -15.55 13.88
C PRO A 7 -9.41 -14.54 14.89
N PRO A 8 -10.23 -13.93 15.79
CA PRO A 8 -11.65 -14.18 16.05
C PRO A 8 -12.62 -13.17 15.41
N CYS A 9 -12.14 -12.23 14.60
CA CYS A 9 -13.02 -11.23 14.01
C CYS A 9 -14.02 -11.89 13.05
N VAL A 10 -15.31 -11.57 13.24
CA VAL A 10 -16.39 -11.96 12.35
C VAL A 10 -17.24 -10.73 12.11
N TYR A 11 -17.60 -10.50 10.84
CA TYR A 11 -18.52 -9.44 10.44
C TYR A 11 -19.88 -10.07 10.14
N PRO A 12 -20.79 -10.22 11.13
CA PRO A 12 -22.04 -10.97 10.95
C PRO A 12 -23.06 -10.26 10.05
N ARG A 13 -22.93 -8.93 9.89
CA ARG A 13 -23.80 -8.07 9.09
C ARG A 13 -23.10 -6.75 8.78
N GLY A 14 -23.62 -6.04 7.79
CA GLY A 14 -23.15 -4.73 7.37
C GLY A 14 -22.49 -4.78 6.00
N GLU A 15 -22.08 -3.61 5.53
CA GLU A 15 -21.39 -3.42 4.26
C GLU A 15 -20.31 -2.37 4.44
N VAL A 16 -19.27 -2.45 3.62
CA VAL A 16 -18.26 -1.41 3.51
C VAL A 16 -18.20 -1.02 2.05
N LEU A 17 -18.69 0.18 1.74
CA LEU A 17 -18.79 0.65 0.35
C LEU A 17 -17.54 1.46 -0.02
N LEU A 18 -16.89 1.04 -1.11
CA LEU A 18 -15.88 1.82 -1.82
C LEU A 18 -16.44 2.13 -3.20
N ASP A 19 -16.60 3.40 -3.54
CA ASP A 19 -17.21 3.86 -4.80
C ASP A 19 -18.55 3.17 -5.11
N GLY A 20 -19.38 2.99 -4.07
CA GLY A 20 -20.69 2.34 -4.17
C GLY A 20 -20.66 0.81 -4.24
N ALA A 21 -19.50 0.18 -4.19
CA ALA A 21 -19.39 -1.28 -4.24
C ALA A 21 -19.01 -1.86 -2.87
N ASP A 22 -19.75 -2.88 -2.39
CA ASP A 22 -19.40 -3.58 -1.15
C ASP A 22 -18.08 -4.34 -1.31
N ILE A 23 -17.14 -4.03 -0.42
CA ILE A 23 -15.82 -4.67 -0.34
C ILE A 23 -15.71 -5.61 0.86
N LEU A 24 -16.64 -5.59 1.82
CA LEU A 24 -16.54 -6.37 3.05
C LEU A 24 -16.47 -7.89 2.78
N HIS A 25 -17.26 -8.35 1.82
CA HIS A 25 -17.40 -9.77 1.47
C HIS A 25 -16.64 -10.17 0.20
N ARG A 26 -15.80 -9.30 -0.35
CA ARG A 26 -15.03 -9.61 -1.57
C ARG A 26 -13.96 -10.69 -1.29
N PRO A 27 -13.68 -11.57 -2.26
CA PRO A 27 -12.62 -12.56 -2.14
C PRO A 27 -11.25 -11.86 -2.01
N GLU A 28 -10.31 -12.47 -1.27
CA GLU A 28 -9.00 -11.86 -1.00
C GLU A 28 -8.24 -11.48 -2.28
N ARG A 29 -8.42 -12.22 -3.38
CA ARG A 29 -7.83 -11.85 -4.68
C ARG A 29 -8.36 -10.51 -5.21
N ALA A 30 -9.64 -10.22 -5.04
CA ALA A 30 -10.22 -8.94 -5.43
C ALA A 30 -9.76 -7.82 -4.47
N LEU A 31 -9.72 -8.11 -3.17
CA LEU A 31 -9.21 -7.17 -2.17
C LEU A 31 -7.74 -6.78 -2.41
N ARG A 32 -6.89 -7.74 -2.79
CA ARG A 32 -5.48 -7.47 -3.15
C ARG A 32 -5.32 -6.55 -4.37
N ARG A 33 -6.29 -6.54 -5.28
CA ARG A 33 -6.26 -5.66 -6.46
C ARG A 33 -6.72 -4.24 -6.17
N LEU A 34 -7.60 -4.06 -5.18
CA LEU A 34 -8.05 -2.75 -4.68
C LEU A 34 -6.99 -2.11 -3.77
N ARG A 35 -6.35 -2.94 -2.94
CA ARG A 35 -5.31 -2.50 -2.01
C ARG A 35 -4.04 -2.13 -2.79
N GLY A 36 -3.50 -0.95 -2.52
CA GLY A 36 -2.29 -0.42 -3.14
C GLY A 36 -2.51 0.34 -4.45
N SER A 37 -3.71 0.26 -5.04
CA SER A 37 -4.11 0.99 -6.25
C SER A 37 -5.19 2.03 -5.92
N ASP A 38 -6.34 1.57 -5.44
CA ASP A 38 -7.52 2.40 -5.17
C ASP A 38 -7.56 2.84 -3.70
N ILE A 39 -7.08 1.98 -2.79
CA ILE A 39 -7.01 2.28 -1.35
C ILE A 39 -5.68 1.83 -0.73
N SER A 40 -5.14 2.67 0.14
CA SER A 40 -3.93 2.41 0.92
C SER A 40 -4.12 2.84 2.37
N MET A 41 -3.27 2.34 3.26
CA MET A 41 -3.34 2.59 4.70
C MET A 41 -2.04 3.19 5.20
N VAL A 42 -2.13 4.21 6.04
CA VAL A 42 -1.01 4.79 6.79
C VAL A 42 -1.21 4.41 8.25
N PHE A 43 -0.23 3.71 8.83
CA PHE A 43 -0.31 3.22 10.21
C PHE A 43 0.03 4.32 11.23
N GLN A 44 -0.56 4.23 12.42
CA GLN A 44 -0.30 5.19 13.51
C GLN A 44 1.13 5.10 14.05
N ASP A 45 1.72 3.90 14.05
CA ASP A 45 3.15 3.70 14.28
C ASP A 45 3.85 3.45 12.93
N PRO A 46 4.30 4.50 12.23
CA PRO A 46 4.86 4.36 10.89
C PRO A 46 6.16 3.55 10.88
N MET A 47 6.91 3.52 11.99
CA MET A 47 8.19 2.81 12.05
C MET A 47 8.02 1.30 11.97
N THR A 48 6.87 0.77 12.38
CA THR A 48 6.55 -0.67 12.26
C THR A 48 6.24 -1.11 10.83
N SER A 49 5.96 -0.16 9.93
CA SER A 49 5.58 -0.46 8.55
C SER A 49 6.76 -0.46 7.57
N LEU A 50 7.93 0.03 8.00
CA LEU A 50 9.14 0.09 7.20
C LEU A 50 10.11 -1.01 7.63
N ASP A 51 10.73 -1.68 6.66
CA ASP A 51 11.87 -2.56 6.89
C ASP A 51 13.15 -1.71 7.07
N PRO A 52 13.77 -1.69 8.27
CA PRO A 52 14.97 -0.90 8.53
C PRO A 52 16.21 -1.39 7.77
N LEU A 53 16.18 -2.60 7.21
CA LEU A 53 17.25 -3.16 6.38
C LEU A 53 17.12 -2.75 4.91
N GLN A 54 16.04 -2.07 4.53
CA GLN A 54 15.77 -1.63 3.16
C GLN A 54 15.79 -0.11 3.05
N ARG A 55 16.32 0.36 1.91
CA ARG A 55 16.23 1.78 1.54
C ARG A 55 14.79 2.21 1.39
N CYS A 56 14.47 3.43 1.81
CA CYS A 56 13.12 3.98 1.70
C CYS A 56 12.68 4.03 0.23
N GLY A 57 13.57 4.46 -0.67
CA GLY A 57 13.28 4.50 -2.10
C GLY A 57 12.99 3.11 -2.69
N HIS A 58 13.62 2.06 -2.17
CA HIS A 58 13.37 0.69 -2.61
C HIS A 58 11.99 0.20 -2.20
N GLN A 59 11.61 0.44 -0.94
CA GLN A 59 10.30 0.06 -0.40
C GLN A 59 9.16 0.75 -1.13
N VAL A 60 9.30 2.06 -1.43
CA VAL A 60 8.32 2.80 -2.22
C VAL A 60 8.23 2.26 -3.67
N SER A 61 9.37 2.00 -4.31
CA SER A 61 9.41 1.45 -5.67
C SER A 61 8.79 0.06 -5.77
N GLU A 62 8.94 -0.77 -4.73
CA GLU A 62 8.39 -2.13 -4.69
C GLU A 62 6.86 -2.12 -4.75
N VAL A 63 6.22 -1.24 -3.97
CA VAL A 63 4.75 -1.09 -3.97
C VAL A 63 4.24 -0.72 -5.38
N LEU A 64 4.90 0.23 -6.04
CA LEU A 64 4.55 0.65 -7.41
C LEU A 64 4.68 -0.50 -8.42
N ARG A 65 5.67 -1.38 -8.26
CA ARG A 65 5.80 -2.56 -9.13
C ARG A 65 4.72 -3.61 -8.87
N LEU A 66 4.43 -3.88 -7.61
CA LEU A 66 3.49 -4.93 -7.21
C LEU A 66 2.04 -4.57 -7.53
N HIS A 67 1.68 -3.28 -7.42
CA HIS A 67 0.30 -2.82 -7.56
C HIS A 67 0.04 -1.97 -8.80
N GLY A 68 1.04 -1.26 -9.33
CA GLY A 68 0.91 -0.37 -10.49
C GLY A 68 1.39 -0.95 -11.82
N GLY A 69 2.01 -2.14 -11.82
CA GLY A 69 2.51 -2.77 -13.05
C GLY A 69 3.71 -2.05 -13.68
N HIS A 70 4.30 -1.10 -12.97
CA HIS A 70 5.47 -0.36 -13.43
C HIS A 70 6.67 -1.29 -13.67
N SER A 71 7.43 -1.02 -14.72
CA SER A 71 8.77 -1.57 -14.87
C SER A 71 9.68 -1.07 -13.74
N ARG A 72 10.85 -1.71 -13.60
CA ARG A 72 11.82 -1.32 -12.58
C ARG A 72 12.29 0.14 -12.74
N GLN A 73 12.42 0.62 -13.97
CA GLN A 73 12.86 1.97 -14.25
C GLN A 73 11.76 2.99 -13.94
N GLU A 74 10.54 2.73 -14.39
CA GLU A 74 9.38 3.60 -14.13
C GLU A 74 9.09 3.70 -12.63
N ALA A 75 9.10 2.57 -11.92
CA ALA A 75 8.86 2.55 -10.48
C ALA A 75 9.93 3.36 -9.72
N ARG A 76 11.20 3.28 -10.14
CA ARG A 76 12.28 4.07 -9.54
C ARG A 76 12.08 5.57 -9.78
N ALA A 77 11.72 5.97 -10.99
CA ALA A 77 11.49 7.38 -11.32
C ALA A 77 10.32 7.94 -10.50
N ALA A 78 9.17 7.25 -10.49
CA ALA A 78 8.00 7.65 -9.72
C ALA A 78 8.25 7.66 -8.21
N ALA A 79 9.07 6.75 -7.68
CA ALA A 79 9.46 6.78 -6.26
C ALA A 79 10.32 8.00 -5.92
N LEU A 80 11.22 8.43 -6.81
CA LEU A 80 12.03 9.63 -6.60
C LEU A 80 11.17 10.89 -6.61
N GLU A 81 10.22 10.98 -7.53
CA GLU A 81 9.23 12.06 -7.58
C GLU A 81 8.40 12.11 -6.29
N ALA A 82 7.84 10.98 -5.86
CA ALA A 82 7.05 10.91 -4.64
C ALA A 82 7.85 11.31 -3.37
N LEU A 83 9.12 10.91 -3.28
CA LEU A 83 10.00 11.32 -2.18
C LEU A 83 10.29 12.82 -2.21
N ALA A 84 10.46 13.40 -3.40
CA ALA A 84 10.65 14.84 -3.55
C ALA A 84 9.40 15.64 -3.17
N ASP A 85 8.21 15.16 -3.58
CA ASP A 85 6.92 15.81 -3.29
C ASP A 85 6.64 15.93 -1.80
N VAL A 86 7.08 14.95 -1.00
CA VAL A 86 6.93 14.97 0.46
C VAL A 86 8.15 15.58 1.19
N GLY A 87 9.08 16.18 0.45
CA GLY A 87 10.20 16.94 1.02
C GLY A 87 11.37 16.11 1.56
N ILE A 88 11.52 14.84 1.15
CA ILE A 88 12.67 14.03 1.55
C ILE A 88 13.91 14.49 0.76
N PRO A 89 15.00 14.91 1.44
CA PRO A 89 16.19 15.39 0.76
C PRO A 89 17.02 14.25 0.15
N ASP A 90 17.70 14.58 -0.94
CA ASP A 90 18.49 13.67 -1.78
C ASP A 90 17.77 12.34 -2.13
N PRO A 91 16.59 12.36 -2.79
CA PRO A 91 15.82 11.15 -3.08
C PRO A 91 16.65 10.02 -3.72
N GLU A 92 17.60 10.38 -4.59
CA GLU A 92 18.47 9.44 -5.30
C GLU A 92 19.36 8.60 -4.37
N ARG A 93 19.61 9.08 -3.14
CA ARG A 93 20.46 8.43 -2.12
C ARG A 93 19.65 7.61 -1.11
N ARG A 94 18.32 7.69 -1.13
CA ARG A 94 17.43 7.11 -0.11
C ARG A 94 16.89 5.72 -0.43
#